data_AF-A0A2C6WLS1-F1
#
_entry.id   AF-A0A2C6WLS1-F1
#
_cell.length_a   1.000
_cell.length_b   1.000
_cell.length_c   1.000
_cell.angle_alpha   90.00
_cell.angle_beta   90.00
_cell.angle_gamma   90.00
#
_symmetry.space_group_name_H-M   'P 1'
#
loop_
_entity.id
_entity.type
_entity.pdbx_description
1 polymer ?
#
loop_
_entity_poly.entity_id
_entity_poly.type
_entity_poly.pdbx_seq_one_letter_code
_entity_poly.pdbx_strand_id
1 'polypeptide(L)'
;MGIVFIVGIFISMYIYSEVLKITVERDKLRVHFKDKQTEILKKDIMAIFKDKKDLVILIKDGRERIRAKTDYSEDRLQSIFNQEWYPWKDEDPYKADFYQWQLNDTSITEQANEILYKRREAIREDKESMRDELTADLSELGIVVKDIKKVQYIRLIK
;
A
#
# COMPACT_ATOMS: atom_id res chain seq x y z
N MET A 1 2.16 56.93 9.71
CA MET A 1 1.00 56.02 9.55
C MET A 1 1.35 55.00 8.49
N GLY A 2 1.48 53.74 8.86
CA GLY A 2 1.79 52.66 7.92
C GLY A 2 2.09 51.38 8.69
N ILE A 3 1.04 50.75 9.25
CA ILE A 3 1.15 49.43 9.88
C ILE A 3 1.18 48.40 8.75
N VAL A 4 2.28 47.69 8.60
CA VAL A 4 2.34 46.51 7.73
C VAL A 4 1.76 45.34 8.51
N PHE A 5 0.63 44.83 8.05
CA PHE A 5 0.00 43.61 8.57
C PHE A 5 0.78 42.41 8.02
N ILE A 6 1.71 41.85 8.80
CA ILE A 6 2.26 40.53 8.51
C ILE A 6 1.21 39.53 9.01
N VAL A 7 0.36 39.07 8.11
CA VAL A 7 -0.48 37.90 8.35
C VAL A 7 0.48 36.72 8.48
N GLY A 8 0.73 36.28 9.72
CA GLY A 8 1.53 35.10 9.99
C GLY A 8 0.89 33.89 9.31
N ILE A 9 1.65 33.26 8.41
CA ILE A 9 1.27 32.03 7.74
C ILE A 9 1.13 30.94 8.82
N PHE A 10 -0.08 30.41 9.00
CA PHE A 10 -0.26 29.16 9.74
C PHE A 10 0.24 28.00 8.88
N ILE A 11 1.52 27.62 9.03
CA ILE A 11 1.97 26.30 8.55
C ILE A 11 1.49 25.27 9.57
N SER A 12 0.40 24.58 9.23
CA SER A 12 0.05 23.33 9.89
C SER A 12 0.97 22.23 9.34
N MET A 13 2.05 21.94 10.07
CA MET A 13 2.90 20.79 9.79
C MET A 13 2.35 19.59 10.58
N TYR A 14 1.43 18.84 9.98
CA TYR A 14 1.10 17.50 10.48
C TYR A 14 2.17 16.53 9.97
N ILE A 15 3.28 16.41 10.71
CA ILE A 15 4.25 15.35 10.49
C ILE A 15 3.70 14.10 11.17
N TYR A 16 2.88 13.34 10.45
CA TYR A 16 2.61 11.96 10.79
C TYR A 16 3.89 11.17 10.53
N SER A 17 4.75 11.03 11.53
CA SER A 17 5.85 10.07 11.45
C SER A 17 5.25 8.66 11.60
N GLU A 18 4.63 8.15 10.54
CA GLU A 18 4.14 6.78 10.45
C GLU A 18 5.33 5.84 10.24
N VAL A 19 6.16 5.70 11.28
CA VAL A 19 7.32 4.83 11.23
C VAL A 19 6.84 3.39 11.21
N LEU A 20 7.11 2.70 10.10
CA LEU A 20 6.91 1.27 9.99
C LEU A 20 7.85 0.57 10.99
N LYS A 21 7.27 -0.06 12.01
CA LYS A 21 8.00 -0.94 12.93
C LYS A 21 7.62 -2.38 12.65
N ILE A 22 8.61 -3.21 12.41
CA ILE A 22 8.43 -4.63 12.14
C ILE A 22 9.30 -5.41 13.11
N THR A 23 8.65 -6.26 13.90
CA THR A 23 9.32 -7.30 14.66
C THR A 23 9.17 -8.60 13.89
N VAL A 24 10.30 -9.15 13.48
CA VAL A 24 10.38 -10.45 12.82
C VAL A 24 10.67 -11.49 13.89
N GLU A 25 9.72 -12.39 14.13
CA GLU A 25 9.87 -13.53 15.03
C GLU A 25 9.89 -14.82 14.21
N ARG A 26 10.24 -15.94 14.83
CA ARG A 26 10.43 -17.22 14.10
C ARG A 26 9.16 -17.71 13.37
N ASP A 27 7.98 -17.45 13.94
CA ASP A 27 6.69 -17.97 13.48
C ASP A 27 5.67 -16.88 13.15
N LYS A 28 6.00 -15.59 13.34
CA LYS A 28 5.07 -14.48 13.12
C LYS A 28 5.77 -13.12 12.94
N LEU A 29 5.08 -12.23 12.24
CA LEU A 29 5.44 -10.82 12.13
C LEU A 29 4.51 -9.99 12.99
N ARG A 30 5.08 -9.05 13.72
CA ARG A 30 4.31 -7.95 14.33
C ARG A 30 4.66 -6.68 13.60
N VAL A 31 3.64 -6.12 12.94
CA VAL A 31 3.76 -4.89 12.17
C VAL A 31 2.99 -3.81 12.91
N HIS A 32 3.64 -2.69 13.17
CA HIS A 32 3.01 -1.50 13.72
C HIS A 32 3.13 -0.37 12.70
N PHE A 33 1.98 0.08 12.19
CA PHE A 33 1.86 1.07 11.13
C PHE A 33 0.52 1.81 11.25
N LYS A 34 0.51 3.14 11.07
CA LYS A 34 -0.71 3.98 11.19
C LYS A 34 -1.52 3.74 12.47
N ASP A 35 -0.83 3.67 13.62
CA ASP A 35 -1.40 3.33 14.94
C ASP A 35 -2.11 1.96 15.03
N LYS A 36 -2.00 1.13 13.99
CA LYS A 36 -2.53 -0.23 13.97
C LYS A 36 -1.39 -1.21 14.20
N GLN A 37 -1.59 -2.09 15.18
CA GLN A 37 -0.75 -3.26 15.36
C GLN A 37 -1.42 -4.47 14.70
N THR A 38 -0.71 -5.11 13.78
CA THR A 38 -1.16 -6.32 13.09
C THR A 38 -0.17 -7.44 13.36
N GLU A 39 -0.68 -8.59 13.78
CA GLU A 39 0.09 -9.83 13.85
C GLU A 39 -0.24 -10.69 12.62
N ILE A 40 0.79 -11.25 11.98
CA ILE A 40 0.66 -12.11 10.79
C ILE A 40 1.47 -13.38 11.04
N LEU A 41 0.82 -14.54 11.02
CA LEU A 41 1.54 -15.80 11.18
C LEU A 41 2.36 -16.07 9.93
N LYS A 42 3.61 -16.53 10.11
CA LYS A 42 4.53 -16.86 9.02
C LYS A 42 3.92 -17.86 8.04
N LYS A 43 3.15 -18.82 8.55
CA LYS A 43 2.44 -19.83 7.74
C LYS A 43 1.40 -19.24 6.80
N ASP A 44 0.92 -18.02 7.04
CA ASP A 44 -0.11 -17.37 6.24
C ASP A 44 0.51 -16.41 5.21
N ILE A 45 1.81 -16.14 5.30
CA ILE A 45 2.55 -15.29 4.38
C ILE A 45 2.94 -16.11 3.14
N MET A 46 2.65 -15.54 1.99
CA MET A 46 3.02 -16.10 0.69
C MET A 46 4.33 -15.51 0.18
N ALA A 47 4.47 -14.19 0.26
CA ALA A 47 5.63 -13.48 -0.25
C ALA A 47 5.86 -12.17 0.52
N ILE A 48 7.13 -11.80 0.65
CA ILE A 48 7.56 -10.50 1.14
C ILE A 48 8.51 -9.91 0.10
N PHE A 49 8.29 -8.68 -0.32
CA PHE A 49 9.15 -8.01 -1.29
C PHE A 49 9.12 -6.50 -1.09
N LYS A 50 10.10 -5.82 -1.66
CA LYS A 50 10.12 -4.37 -1.75
C LYS A 50 9.56 -3.93 -3.10
N ASP A 51 8.60 -3.02 -3.08
CA ASP A 51 8.03 -2.39 -4.26
C ASP A 51 8.33 -0.89 -4.22
N LYS A 52 9.38 -0.48 -4.92
CA LYS A 52 9.91 0.91 -4.89
C LYS A 52 10.30 1.35 -3.47
N LYS A 53 9.42 2.11 -2.80
CA LYS A 53 9.62 2.63 -1.43
C LYS A 53 8.77 1.90 -0.40
N ASP A 54 7.97 0.95 -0.82
CA ASP A 54 7.06 0.23 0.05
C ASP A 54 7.59 -1.17 0.33
N LEU A 55 7.49 -1.61 1.57
CA LEU A 55 7.51 -3.03 1.89
C LEU A 55 6.11 -3.60 1.70
N VAL A 56 6.03 -4.72 1.00
CA VAL A 56 4.77 -5.44 0.74
C VAL A 56 4.83 -6.82 1.36
N ILE A 57 3.78 -7.18 2.10
CA ILE A 57 3.57 -8.52 2.64
C ILE A 57 2.28 -9.08 2.05
N LEU A 58 2.43 -10.10 1.20
CA LEU A 58 1.33 -10.86 0.63
C LEU A 58 0.99 -12.05 1.52
N ILE A 59 -0.29 -12.27 1.73
CA ILE A 59 -0.80 -13.48 2.37
C ILE A 59 -1.25 -14.51 1.32
N LYS A 60 -1.48 -15.74 1.76
CA LYS A 60 -1.79 -16.90 0.90
C LYS A 60 -3.02 -16.77 0.01
N ASP A 61 -3.98 -15.92 0.38
CA ASP A 61 -5.12 -15.60 -0.46
C ASP A 61 -4.80 -14.55 -1.54
N GLY A 62 -3.54 -14.16 -1.70
CA GLY A 62 -3.11 -13.20 -2.70
C GLY A 62 -3.39 -11.74 -2.34
N ARG A 63 -3.95 -11.42 -1.16
CA ARG A 63 -4.12 -10.03 -0.69
C ARG A 63 -2.81 -9.43 -0.20
N GLU A 64 -2.70 -8.11 -0.38
CA GLU A 64 -1.71 -7.29 0.31
C GLU A 64 -2.17 -7.07 1.74
N ARG A 65 -1.56 -7.81 2.69
CA ARG A 65 -1.86 -7.61 4.11
C ARG A 65 -1.21 -6.34 4.64
N ILE A 66 -0.02 -6.02 4.14
CA ILE A 66 0.72 -4.79 4.46
C ILE A 66 1.30 -4.22 3.16
N ARG A 67 1.09 -2.92 2.97
CA ARG A 67 1.87 -2.06 2.08
C ARG A 67 2.22 -0.80 2.86
N ALA A 68 3.50 -0.60 3.16
CA ALA A 68 3.94 0.52 3.98
C ALA A 68 5.28 1.08 3.51
N LYS A 69 5.38 2.41 3.49
CA LYS A 69 6.63 3.11 3.14
C LYS A 69 7.74 2.70 4.11
N THR A 70 8.93 2.47 3.57
CA THR A 70 10.12 2.12 4.35
C THR A 70 11.36 2.80 3.77
N ASP A 71 12.22 3.29 4.66
CA ASP A 71 13.52 3.85 4.31
C ASP A 71 14.63 2.80 4.30
N TYR A 72 14.34 1.55 4.68
CA TYR A 72 15.32 0.47 4.64
C TYR A 72 15.66 0.07 3.20
N SER A 73 16.94 -0.22 2.93
CA SER A 73 17.38 -0.77 1.65
C SER A 73 16.82 -2.18 1.44
N GLU A 74 16.73 -2.57 0.18
CA GLU A 74 16.25 -3.91 -0.20
C GLU A 74 17.11 -5.01 0.41
N ASP A 75 18.44 -4.92 0.24
CA ASP A 75 19.40 -5.86 0.81
C ASP A 75 19.26 -6.04 2.32
N ARG A 76 18.98 -4.94 3.04
CA ARG A 76 18.79 -4.98 4.50
C ARG A 76 17.52 -5.72 4.86
N LEU A 77 16.42 -5.45 4.16
CA LEU A 77 15.14 -6.14 4.39
C LEU A 77 15.27 -7.63 4.04
N GLN A 78 15.83 -7.94 2.87
CA GLN A 78 16.08 -9.30 2.41
C GLN A 78 16.90 -10.09 3.42
N SER A 79 18.00 -9.52 3.93
CA SER A 79 18.85 -10.16 4.93
C SER A 79 18.09 -10.50 6.21
N ILE A 80 17.31 -9.55 6.75
CA ILE A 80 16.50 -9.74 7.97
C ILE A 80 15.46 -10.85 7.78
N PHE A 81 14.70 -10.81 6.67
CA PHE A 81 13.66 -11.80 6.41
C PHE A 81 14.24 -13.19 6.11
N ASN A 82 15.37 -13.27 5.41
CA ASN A 82 16.04 -14.53 5.11
C ASN A 82 16.64 -15.19 6.36
N GLN A 83 17.17 -14.41 7.31
CA GLN A 83 17.69 -14.93 8.59
C GLN A 83 16.61 -15.71 9.36
N GLU A 84 15.37 -15.24 9.30
CA GLU A 84 14.22 -15.90 9.94
C GLU A 84 13.44 -16.79 8.95
N TRP A 85 14.02 -17.13 7.79
CA TRP A 85 13.44 -17.98 6.74
C TRP A 85 12.04 -17.57 6.27
N TYR A 86 11.79 -16.26 6.16
CA TYR A 86 10.57 -15.74 5.53
C TYR A 86 10.65 -15.83 4.01
N PRO A 87 9.50 -15.92 3.30
CA PRO A 87 9.47 -16.09 1.85
C PRO A 87 9.74 -14.75 1.13
N TRP A 88 10.98 -14.27 1.20
CA TRP A 88 11.42 -13.11 0.45
C TRP A 88 11.36 -13.36 -1.07
N LYS A 89 10.99 -12.34 -1.84
CA LYS A 89 10.98 -12.31 -3.30
C LYS A 89 11.60 -11.01 -3.78
N ASP A 90 12.31 -11.09 -4.90
CA ASP A 90 12.97 -9.92 -5.52
C ASP A 90 11.96 -9.01 -6.23
N GLU A 91 10.80 -9.54 -6.62
CA GLU A 91 9.70 -8.75 -7.19
C GLU A 91 8.33 -9.33 -6.82
N ASP A 92 7.28 -8.56 -7.15
CA ASP A 92 5.90 -8.97 -6.96
C ASP A 92 5.57 -10.24 -7.78
N PRO A 93 5.21 -11.36 -7.14
CA PRO A 93 4.85 -12.59 -7.84
C PRO A 93 3.67 -12.45 -8.80
N TYR A 94 2.79 -11.48 -8.57
CA TYR A 94 1.59 -11.21 -9.39
C TYR A 94 1.79 -10.07 -10.39
N LYS A 95 3.03 -9.61 -10.62
CA LYS A 95 3.32 -8.51 -11.55
C LYS A 95 2.70 -8.69 -12.93
N ALA A 96 2.66 -9.93 -13.43
CA ALA A 96 2.10 -10.26 -14.75
C ALA A 96 0.55 -10.27 -14.79
N ASP A 97 -0.11 -10.32 -13.63
CA ASP A 97 -1.58 -10.37 -13.54
C ASP A 97 -2.20 -8.97 -13.55
N PHE A 98 -1.39 -7.92 -13.37
CA PHE A 98 -1.86 -6.55 -13.43
C PHE A 98 -2.12 -6.12 -14.86
N TYR A 99 -3.30 -5.56 -15.09
CA TYR A 99 -3.66 -4.91 -16.35
C TYR A 99 -4.16 -3.49 -16.08
N GLN A 100 -4.08 -2.62 -17.10
CA GLN A 100 -4.53 -1.25 -16.96
C GLN A 100 -6.06 -1.19 -16.91
N TRP A 101 -6.61 -0.60 -15.86
CA TRP A 101 -8.05 -0.39 -15.74
C TRP A 101 -8.56 0.66 -16.74
N GLN A 102 -9.74 0.40 -17.31
CA GLN A 102 -10.45 1.31 -18.22
C GLN A 102 -11.87 1.58 -17.69
N LEU A 103 -12.48 2.71 -18.07
CA LEU A 103 -13.76 3.14 -17.49
C LEU A 103 -14.90 2.11 -17.66
N ASN A 104 -14.87 1.33 -18.74
CA ASN A 104 -15.90 0.37 -19.11
C ASN A 104 -15.40 -1.07 -18.96
N ASP A 105 -14.58 -1.33 -17.93
CA ASP A 105 -14.03 -2.64 -17.69
C ASP A 105 -15.10 -3.63 -17.25
N THR A 106 -15.43 -4.58 -18.12
CA THR A 106 -16.46 -5.60 -17.87
C THR A 106 -15.95 -6.80 -17.08
N SER A 107 -14.65 -6.85 -16.76
CA SER A 107 -14.07 -7.95 -15.97
C SER A 107 -14.29 -7.78 -14.46
N ILE A 108 -14.81 -6.64 -14.03
CA ILE A 108 -15.13 -6.30 -12.64
C ILE A 108 -16.57 -5.82 -12.49
N THR A 109 -17.06 -5.76 -11.25
CA THR A 109 -18.42 -5.30 -10.95
C THR A 109 -18.58 -3.80 -11.23
N GLU A 110 -19.82 -3.36 -11.46
CA GLU A 110 -20.15 -1.95 -11.59
C GLU A 110 -19.72 -1.15 -10.36
N GLN A 111 -19.96 -1.70 -9.16
CA GLN A 111 -19.49 -1.13 -7.89
C GLN A 111 -17.98 -0.91 -7.87
N ALA A 112 -17.19 -1.89 -8.33
CA ALA A 112 -15.74 -1.75 -8.39
C ALA A 112 -15.30 -0.67 -9.41
N ASN A 113 -15.95 -0.60 -10.57
CA ASN A 113 -15.72 0.46 -11.55
C ASN A 113 -16.00 1.85 -10.98
N GLU A 114 -17.10 2.03 -10.23
CA GLU A 114 -17.42 3.29 -9.58
C GLU A 114 -16.36 3.72 -8.55
N ILE A 115 -15.88 2.78 -7.74
CA ILE A 115 -14.83 3.05 -6.74
C ILE A 115 -13.52 3.43 -7.44
N LEU A 116 -13.13 2.70 -8.50
CA LEU A 116 -11.95 3.03 -9.30
C LEU A 116 -12.06 4.39 -9.98
N TYR A 117 -13.25 4.78 -10.43
CA TYR A 117 -13.52 6.11 -10.97
C TYR A 117 -13.34 7.20 -9.91
N LYS A 118 -14.00 7.07 -8.75
CA LYS A 118 -13.82 7.99 -7.61
C LYS A 118 -12.36 8.09 -7.19
N ARG A 119 -11.63 6.97 -7.21
CA ARG A 119 -10.21 6.91 -6.86
C ARG A 119 -9.34 7.63 -7.88
N ARG A 120 -9.65 7.54 -9.18
CA ARG A 120 -8.99 8.32 -10.23
C ARG A 120 -9.12 9.83 -9.97
N GLU A 121 -10.29 10.29 -9.55
CA GLU A 121 -10.50 11.71 -9.20
C GLU A 121 -9.70 12.08 -7.95
N ALA A 122 -9.69 11.24 -6.92
CA ALA A 122 -8.86 11.47 -5.73
C ALA A 122 -7.35 11.58 -6.06
N ILE A 123 -6.83 10.78 -7.00
CA ILE A 123 -5.45 10.90 -7.50
C ILE A 123 -5.23 12.22 -8.23
N ARG A 124 -6.20 12.69 -9.01
CA ARG A 124 -6.08 13.95 -9.78
C ARG A 124 -6.09 15.18 -8.88
N GLU A 125 -6.84 15.10 -7.79
CA GLU A 125 -7.00 16.16 -6.78
C GLU A 125 -6.01 16.03 -5.61
N ASP A 126 -5.05 15.10 -5.69
CA ASP A 126 -4.04 14.82 -4.66
C ASP A 126 -4.63 14.54 -3.26
N LYS A 127 -5.82 13.91 -3.21
CA LYS A 127 -6.53 13.52 -1.98
C LYS A 127 -6.07 12.16 -1.47
N GLU A 128 -4.92 12.13 -0.78
CA GLU A 128 -4.29 10.89 -0.28
C GLU A 128 -5.17 10.05 0.66
N SER A 129 -5.87 10.65 1.64
CA SER A 129 -6.76 9.90 2.56
C SER A 129 -7.88 9.18 1.80
N MET A 130 -8.55 9.90 0.91
CA MET A 130 -9.63 9.34 0.09
C MET A 130 -9.13 8.24 -0.84
N ARG A 131 -7.93 8.41 -1.42
CA ARG A 131 -7.28 7.37 -2.22
C ARG A 131 -7.03 6.11 -1.41
N ASP A 132 -6.53 6.24 -0.18
CA ASP A 132 -6.22 5.12 0.71
C ASP A 132 -7.51 4.41 1.17
N GLU A 133 -8.57 5.15 1.51
CA GLU A 133 -9.90 4.61 1.83
C GLU A 133 -10.47 3.79 0.68
N LEU A 134 -10.51 4.35 -0.53
CA LEU A 134 -11.02 3.65 -1.72
C LEU A 134 -10.15 2.43 -2.11
N THR A 135 -8.86 2.44 -1.74
CA THR A 135 -7.98 1.27 -1.94
C THR A 135 -8.36 0.14 -0.97
N ALA A 136 -8.75 0.47 0.26
CA ALA A 136 -9.25 -0.52 1.21
C ALA A 136 -10.56 -1.13 0.72
N ASP A 137 -11.51 -0.31 0.27
CA ASP A 137 -12.79 -0.78 -0.30
C ASP A 137 -12.58 -1.74 -1.47
N LEU A 138 -11.65 -1.42 -2.39
CA LEU A 138 -11.32 -2.32 -3.51
C LEU A 138 -10.68 -3.63 -3.04
N SER A 139 -9.84 -3.59 -2.00
CA SER A 139 -9.28 -4.80 -1.42
C SER A 139 -10.34 -5.71 -0.80
N GLU A 140 -11.42 -5.16 -0.25
CA GLU A 140 -12.57 -5.93 0.25
C GLU A 140 -13.33 -6.61 -0.90
N LEU A 141 -13.35 -5.98 -2.08
CA LEU A 141 -13.90 -6.55 -3.31
C LEU A 141 -12.93 -7.50 -4.04
N GLY A 142 -11.78 -7.83 -3.46
CA GLY A 142 -10.79 -8.72 -4.06
C GLY A 142 -10.00 -8.08 -5.21
N ILE A 143 -9.91 -6.75 -5.25
CA ILE A 143 -9.18 -6.00 -6.27
C ILE A 143 -7.95 -5.36 -5.65
N VAL A 144 -6.78 -5.66 -6.20
CA VAL A 144 -5.53 -5.01 -5.81
C VAL A 144 -5.17 -3.98 -6.87
N VAL A 145 -4.87 -2.76 -6.42
CA VAL A 145 -4.57 -1.62 -7.31
C VAL A 145 -3.11 -1.21 -7.17
N LYS A 146 -2.48 -0.91 -8.30
CA LYS A 146 -1.18 -0.26 -8.38
C LYS A 146 -1.26 0.99 -9.24
N ASP A 147 -0.63 2.06 -8.76
CA ASP A 147 -0.56 3.31 -9.49
C ASP A 147 0.79 3.45 -10.20
N ILE A 148 0.74 3.63 -11.51
CA ILE A 148 1.90 4.00 -12.32
C ILE A 148 1.60 5.37 -12.91
N LYS A 149 2.27 6.41 -12.39
CA LYS A 149 1.94 7.81 -12.64
C LYS A 149 0.48 8.09 -12.20
N LYS A 150 -0.39 8.51 -13.12
CA LYS A 150 -1.82 8.75 -12.88
C LYS A 150 -2.71 7.63 -13.46
N VAL A 151 -2.12 6.49 -13.79
CA VAL A 151 -2.82 5.34 -14.38
C VAL A 151 -2.93 4.23 -13.34
N GLN A 152 -4.15 3.69 -13.21
CA GLN A 152 -4.48 2.61 -12.27
C GLN A 152 -4.37 1.27 -12.99
N TYR A 153 -3.57 0.37 -12.43
CA TYR A 153 -3.45 -1.02 -12.84
C TYR A 153 -4.11 -1.87 -11.77
N ILE A 154 -4.90 -2.85 -12.19
CA ILE A 154 -5.63 -3.71 -11.27
C ILE A 154 -5.32 -5.18 -11.54
N ARG A 155 -5.41 -5.98 -10.49
CA ARG A 155 -5.51 -7.44 -10.59
C ARG A 155 -6.64 -7.93 -9.71
N LEU A 156 -7.21 -9.06 -10.09
CA LEU A 156 -8.24 -9.74 -9.31
C LEU A 156 -7.59 -10.82 -8.47
N ILE A 157 -7.99 -10.89 -7.21
CA ILE A 157 -7.69 -12.01 -6.33
C ILE A 157 -8.59 -13.17 -6.74
N LYS A 158 -7.98 -14.32 -7.00
CA LYS A 158 -8.67 -15.56 -7.42
C LYS A 158 -8.99 -16.43 -6.22
#